data_AF-A0A1M4BLK2-F1
#
_entry.id   AF-A0A1M4BLK2-F1
#
_cell.length_a   1.000
_cell.length_b   1.000
_cell.length_c   1.000
_cell.angle_alpha   90.00
_cell.angle_beta   90.00
_cell.angle_gamma   90.00
#
_symmetry.space_group_name_H-M   'P 1'
#
loop_
_entity.id
_entity.type
_entity.pdbx_description
1 polymer ?
#
loop_
_entity_poly.entity_id
_entity_poly.type
_entity_poly.pdbx_seq_one_letter_code
_entity_poly.pdbx_strand_id
1 'polypeptide(L)'
;MLKAFKHFFMGTLVFVFAFGIFLTTGVGIAKADYLVQGGKITNVQNTSSNGDNYAISISEGVGPCADRVIILPASAVLNRDIHTRGYKAALTALSNGFLVDIYDYTGSSCSNGGQVTITK
;
A
#
# COMPACT_ATOMS: atom_id res chain seq x y z
N MET A 1 -57.35 -1.50 -45.19
CA MET A 1 -56.43 -2.02 -44.15
C MET A 1 -55.37 -0.97 -43.88
N LEU A 2 -55.33 -0.38 -42.69
CA LEU A 2 -54.10 0.05 -41.95
C LEU A 2 -54.50 0.87 -40.70
N LYS A 3 -55.34 0.29 -39.85
CA LYS A 3 -55.63 0.83 -38.50
C LYS A 3 -54.62 0.30 -37.46
N ALA A 4 -53.38 0.07 -37.87
CA ALA A 4 -52.37 -0.64 -37.06
C ALA A 4 -50.97 -0.02 -37.13
N PHE A 5 -50.86 1.31 -37.34
CA PHE A 5 -49.54 1.97 -37.38
C PHE A 5 -49.48 3.21 -36.47
N LYS A 6 -50.16 3.16 -35.33
CA LYS A 6 -50.12 4.26 -34.32
C LYS A 6 -49.73 3.80 -32.92
N HIS A 7 -49.22 2.57 -32.79
CA HIS A 7 -48.75 1.99 -31.53
C HIS A 7 -47.30 1.48 -31.58
N PHE A 8 -46.53 1.84 -32.60
CA PHE A 8 -45.11 1.47 -32.68
C PHE A 8 -44.15 2.63 -32.39
N PHE A 9 -44.66 3.81 -32.03
CA PHE A 9 -43.84 5.03 -31.89
C PHE A 9 -43.98 5.69 -30.51
N MET A 10 -44.20 4.90 -29.46
CA MET A 10 -44.35 5.42 -28.09
C MET A 10 -43.93 4.38 -27.05
N GLY A 11 -42.78 3.73 -27.27
CA GLY A 11 -42.25 2.67 -26.40
C GLY A 11 -40.74 2.69 -26.20
N THR A 12 -40.05 3.76 -26.60
CA THR A 12 -38.58 3.90 -26.44
C THR A 12 -38.18 5.27 -25.90
N LEU A 13 -39.03 5.84 -25.04
CA LEU A 13 -38.64 6.83 -24.06
C LEU A 13 -39.14 6.29 -22.72
N VAL A 14 -38.27 6.22 -21.71
CA VAL A 14 -38.50 5.60 -20.38
C VAL A 14 -38.09 4.11 -20.33
N PHE A 15 -36.81 3.84 -20.59
CA PHE A 15 -36.10 2.74 -19.91
C PHE A 15 -34.62 3.10 -19.71
N VAL A 16 -34.35 4.32 -19.24
CA VAL A 16 -32.99 4.77 -18.83
C VAL A 16 -32.89 4.91 -17.30
N PHE A 17 -33.89 4.46 -16.53
CA PHE A 17 -33.98 4.73 -15.09
C PHE A 17 -34.08 3.49 -14.19
N ALA A 18 -33.37 2.41 -14.52
CA ALA A 18 -33.21 1.27 -13.59
C ALA A 18 -31.80 0.64 -13.56
N PHE A 19 -30.87 1.10 -14.41
CA PHE A 19 -29.47 0.65 -14.40
C PHE A 19 -28.53 1.85 -14.52
N GLY A 20 -28.67 2.80 -13.60
CA GLY A 20 -27.62 3.78 -13.36
C GLY A 20 -26.44 3.07 -12.72
N ILE A 21 -25.52 2.54 -13.53
CA ILE A 21 -24.21 2.10 -13.07
C ILE A 21 -23.50 3.37 -12.59
N PHE A 22 -23.66 3.65 -11.30
CA PHE A 22 -22.92 4.68 -10.60
C PHE A 22 -21.49 4.13 -10.46
N LEU A 23 -20.67 4.35 -11.49
CA LEU A 23 -19.23 4.17 -11.43
C LEU A 23 -18.68 5.22 -10.45
N THR A 24 -18.79 4.97 -9.15
CA THR A 24 -17.90 5.61 -8.18
C THR A 24 -16.52 5.06 -8.45
N THR A 25 -15.77 5.69 -9.34
CA THR A 25 -14.32 5.55 -9.33
C THR A 25 -13.85 6.10 -8.00
N GLY A 26 -13.74 5.22 -7.00
CA GLY A 26 -13.09 5.53 -5.74
C GLY A 26 -11.66 5.89 -6.07
N VAL A 27 -11.37 7.19 -6.15
CA VAL A 27 -10.01 7.70 -6.15
C VAL A 27 -9.46 7.35 -4.78
N GLY A 28 -8.81 6.19 -4.69
CA GLY A 28 -7.99 5.83 -3.55
C GLY A 28 -6.88 6.86 -3.47
N ILE A 29 -7.06 7.88 -2.63
CA ILE A 29 -6.00 8.82 -2.32
C ILE A 29 -4.95 7.99 -1.59
N ALA A 30 -3.86 7.69 -2.29
CA ALA A 30 -2.71 7.02 -1.73
C ALA A 30 -2.15 7.98 -0.67
N LYS A 31 -2.48 7.71 0.60
CA LYS A 31 -2.09 8.53 1.74
C LYS A 31 -0.83 7.94 2.34
N ALA A 32 0.20 8.75 2.45
CA ALA A 32 1.39 8.43 3.21
C ALA A 32 0.99 8.07 4.66
N ASP A 33 1.50 6.96 5.18
CA ASP A 33 1.11 6.44 6.49
C ASP A 33 2.21 5.59 7.15
N TYR A 34 2.08 5.42 8.46
CA TYR A 34 2.88 4.47 9.22
C TYR A 34 2.42 3.05 8.91
N LEU A 35 3.35 2.24 8.40
CA LEU A 35 3.15 0.80 8.19
C LEU A 35 3.15 0.05 9.52
N VAL A 36 4.02 0.45 10.44
CA VAL A 36 4.05 -0.01 11.82
C VAL A 36 4.72 1.04 12.70
N GLN A 37 4.25 1.17 13.94
CA GLN A 37 4.88 1.96 14.99
C GLN A 37 5.18 1.05 16.19
N GLY A 38 6.38 1.21 16.76
CA GLY A 38 6.85 0.39 17.88
C GLY A 38 7.01 -1.10 17.55
N GLY A 39 7.31 -1.43 16.29
CA GLY A 39 7.53 -2.81 15.85
C GLY A 39 8.94 -3.29 16.19
N LYS A 40 9.14 -4.59 16.35
CA LYS A 40 10.45 -5.21 16.56
C LYS A 40 10.89 -5.95 15.31
N ILE A 41 12.08 -5.63 14.80
CA ILE A 41 12.67 -6.37 13.67
C ILE A 41 13.19 -7.72 14.18
N THR A 42 12.69 -8.81 13.60
CA THR A 42 13.12 -10.18 13.91
C THR A 42 14.01 -10.79 12.84
N ASN A 43 13.98 -10.24 11.62
CA ASN A 43 14.77 -10.71 10.49
C ASN A 43 15.00 -9.58 9.48
N VAL A 44 16.15 -9.57 8.81
CA VAL A 44 16.49 -8.68 7.70
C VAL A 44 17.02 -9.52 6.54
N GLN A 45 16.38 -9.40 5.39
CA GLN A 45 16.75 -10.07 4.14
C GLN A 45 17.35 -9.03 3.19
N ASN A 46 18.52 -9.31 2.62
CA ASN A 46 19.18 -8.39 1.69
C ASN A 46 18.40 -8.20 0.36
N THR A 47 17.47 -9.10 0.05
CA THR A 47 16.55 -9.03 -1.09
C THR A 47 15.28 -9.84 -0.81
N SER A 48 14.19 -9.48 -1.47
CA SER A 48 12.94 -10.24 -1.58
C SER A 48 12.62 -10.50 -3.05
N SER A 49 12.42 -11.77 -3.39
CA SER A 49 12.12 -12.22 -4.77
C SER A 49 13.17 -11.76 -5.80
N ASN A 50 14.44 -11.62 -5.38
CA ASN A 50 15.54 -11.10 -6.19
C ASN A 50 15.28 -9.69 -6.76
N GLY A 51 14.42 -8.92 -6.11
CA GLY A 51 14.11 -7.56 -6.48
C GLY A 51 15.12 -6.55 -5.92
N ASP A 52 15.05 -5.33 -6.44
CA ASP A 52 15.85 -4.21 -5.97
C ASP A 52 15.29 -3.60 -4.68
N ASN A 53 15.35 -4.39 -3.61
CA ASN A 53 14.74 -4.13 -2.32
C ASN A 53 15.51 -4.87 -1.21
N TYR A 54 15.19 -4.55 0.04
CA TYR A 54 15.40 -5.47 1.16
C TYR A 54 14.05 -5.72 1.82
N ALA A 55 13.95 -6.78 2.63
CA ALA A 55 12.74 -7.07 3.39
C ALA A 55 13.06 -7.27 4.85
N ILE A 56 12.13 -6.86 5.71
CA ILE A 56 12.23 -7.03 7.16
C ILE A 56 11.00 -7.77 7.67
N SER A 57 11.20 -8.67 8.63
CA SER A 57 10.10 -9.26 9.38
C SER A 57 9.91 -8.47 10.67
N ILE A 58 8.69 -7.98 10.89
CA ILE A 58 8.32 -7.28 12.10
C ILE A 58 7.50 -8.23 12.97
N SER A 59 7.80 -8.27 14.26
CA SER A 59 6.86 -8.70 15.30
C SER A 59 6.34 -7.47 16.03
N GLU A 60 5.16 -7.58 16.64
CA GLU A 60 4.60 -6.57 17.54
C GLU A 60 4.44 -5.16 16.92
N GLY A 61 4.02 -4.18 17.72
CA GLY A 61 3.70 -2.82 17.26
C GLY A 61 2.25 -2.63 16.77
N VAL A 62 1.95 -1.42 16.30
CA VAL A 62 0.62 -1.02 15.80
C VAL A 62 0.74 -0.52 14.38
N GLY A 63 -0.13 -1.00 13.49
CA GLY A 63 -0.20 -0.56 12.09
C GLY A 63 -0.63 -1.68 11.14
N PRO A 64 -0.89 -1.37 9.86
CA PRO A 64 -1.34 -2.34 8.87
C PRO A 64 -0.31 -3.46 8.59
N CYS A 65 0.95 -3.24 8.94
CA CYS A 65 2.06 -4.18 8.75
C CYS A 65 2.68 -4.72 10.04
N ALA A 66 2.00 -4.57 11.19
CA ALA A 66 2.35 -5.30 12.40
C ALA A 66 2.27 -6.83 12.14
N ASP A 67 3.22 -7.59 12.70
CA ASP A 67 3.34 -9.05 12.53
C ASP A 67 3.43 -9.52 11.07
N ARG A 68 3.98 -8.68 10.18
CA ARG A 68 4.14 -8.98 8.75
C ARG A 68 5.56 -8.76 8.27
N VAL A 69 5.81 -9.25 7.05
CA VAL A 69 7.00 -8.88 6.27
C VAL A 69 6.73 -7.55 5.58
N ILE A 70 7.67 -6.62 5.70
CA ILE A 70 7.66 -5.34 4.99
C ILE A 70 8.78 -5.35 3.95
N ILE A 71 8.45 -5.06 2.70
CA ILE A 71 9.40 -4.87 1.61
C ILE A 71 9.71 -3.38 1.49
N LEU A 72 11.00 -3.07 1.43
CA LEU A 72 11.53 -1.72 1.30
C LEU A 72 12.27 -1.61 -0.04
N PRO A 73 11.56 -1.27 -1.13
CA PRO A 73 12.17 -1.15 -2.44
C PRO A 73 12.98 0.13 -2.59
N ALA A 74 14.00 0.11 -3.45
CA ALA A 74 14.78 1.30 -3.75
C ALA A 74 13.92 2.44 -4.32
N SER A 75 12.80 2.11 -4.98
CA SER A 75 11.83 3.05 -5.54
C SER A 75 10.93 3.75 -4.50
N ALA A 76 10.86 3.25 -3.26
CA ALA A 76 10.06 3.89 -2.20
C ALA A 76 10.71 5.16 -1.63
N VAL A 77 11.94 5.46 -2.05
CA VAL A 77 12.73 6.62 -1.60
C VAL A 77 13.36 7.33 -2.80
N LEU A 78 13.81 8.57 -2.56
CA LEU A 78 14.32 9.43 -3.63
C LEU A 78 15.60 8.88 -4.31
N ASN A 79 16.46 8.17 -3.58
CA ASN A 79 17.71 7.65 -4.12
C ASN A 79 18.29 6.47 -3.32
N ARG A 80 19.29 5.83 -3.92
CA ARG A 80 20.00 4.65 -3.39
C ARG A 80 20.67 4.89 -2.03
N ASP A 81 21.16 6.10 -1.77
CA ASP A 81 21.84 6.41 -0.50
C ASP A 81 20.85 6.40 0.67
N ILE A 82 19.65 6.95 0.46
CA ILE A 82 18.56 6.89 1.46
C ILE A 82 18.18 5.43 1.74
N HIS A 83 18.01 4.63 0.67
CA HIS A 83 17.69 3.20 0.80
C HIS A 83 18.76 2.45 1.60
N THR A 84 20.04 2.70 1.31
CA THR A 84 21.19 2.13 2.02
C THR A 84 21.22 2.52 3.51
N ARG A 85 20.89 3.78 3.84
CA ARG A 85 20.77 4.22 5.23
C ARG A 85 19.63 3.51 5.96
N GLY A 86 18.49 3.31 5.29
CA GLY A 86 17.37 2.52 5.82
C GLY A 86 17.76 1.07 6.13
N TYR A 87 18.47 0.41 5.20
CA TYR A 87 18.98 -0.95 5.42
C TYR A 87 19.91 -1.04 6.64
N LYS A 88 20.84 -0.08 6.78
CA LYS A 88 21.75 0.02 7.94
C LYS A 88 20.99 0.26 9.24
N ALA A 89 19.95 1.08 9.22
CA ALA A 89 19.10 1.31 10.38
C ALA A 89 18.35 0.03 10.78
N ALA A 90 17.80 -0.71 9.81
CA ALA A 90 17.15 -2.00 10.06
C ALA A 90 18.09 -3.04 10.68
N LEU A 91 19.31 -3.18 10.15
CA LEU A 91 20.33 -4.04 10.73
C LEU A 91 20.72 -3.61 12.15
N THR A 92 20.86 -2.30 12.37
CA THR A 92 21.19 -1.76 13.71
C THR A 92 20.08 -2.07 14.71
N ALA A 93 18.82 -1.88 14.34
CA ALA A 93 17.68 -2.20 15.21
C ALA A 93 17.60 -3.70 15.51
N LEU A 94 17.77 -4.56 14.49
CA LEU A 94 17.82 -6.02 14.67
C LEU A 94 18.94 -6.42 15.65
N SER A 95 20.17 -5.92 15.45
CA SER A 95 21.32 -6.30 16.28
C SER A 95 21.23 -5.82 17.72
N ASN A 96 20.58 -4.68 17.97
CA ASN A 96 20.49 -4.10 19.31
C ASN A 96 19.14 -4.39 20.00
N GLY A 97 18.19 -5.02 19.31
CA GLY A 97 16.84 -5.25 19.83
C GLY A 97 16.03 -3.97 20.03
N PHE A 98 16.30 -2.93 19.23
CA PHE A 98 15.53 -1.69 19.27
C PHE A 98 14.17 -1.85 18.57
N LEU A 99 13.22 -0.99 18.95
CA LEU A 99 11.96 -0.86 18.26
C LEU A 99 12.13 0.03 17.03
N VAL A 100 11.18 -0.08 16.09
CA VAL A 100 11.17 0.73 14.88
C VAL A 100 9.77 1.22 14.52
N ASP A 101 9.75 2.39 13.92
CA ASP A 101 8.62 2.87 13.14
C ASP A 101 8.97 2.81 11.65
N ILE A 102 8.05 2.27 10.85
CA ILE A 102 8.21 2.13 9.41
C ILE A 102 7.14 2.97 8.71
N TYR A 103 7.54 3.78 7.73
CA TYR A 103 6.66 4.71 7.03
C TYR A 103 6.71 4.50 5.52
N ASP A 104 5.56 4.62 4.87
CA ASP A 104 5.40 4.65 3.40
C ASP A 104 4.95 6.05 2.99
N TYR A 105 5.71 6.70 2.11
CA TYR A 105 5.44 8.07 1.65
C TYR A 105 4.29 8.19 0.65
N THR A 106 3.74 7.08 0.21
CA THR A 106 2.74 7.03 -0.85
C THR A 106 1.49 6.27 -0.45
N GLY A 107 1.50 5.51 0.64
CA GLY A 107 0.41 4.60 0.96
C GLY A 107 0.56 3.93 2.31
N SER A 108 -0.09 2.77 2.42
CA SER A 108 -0.08 1.91 3.61
C SER A 108 0.24 0.45 3.25
N SER A 109 0.98 0.23 2.17
CA SER A 109 1.29 -1.11 1.66
C SER A 109 2.53 -1.68 2.33
N CYS A 110 2.47 -2.93 2.78
CA CYS A 110 3.65 -3.64 3.30
C CYS A 110 4.68 -3.97 2.21
N SER A 111 4.46 -3.56 0.96
CA SER A 111 5.41 -3.74 -0.13
C SER A 111 6.14 -2.45 -0.57
N ASN A 112 5.95 -1.33 0.14
CA ASN A 112 6.47 -0.03 -0.25
C ASN A 112 7.01 0.82 0.92
N GLY A 113 7.63 0.17 1.92
CA GLY A 113 8.24 0.90 3.04
C GLY A 113 9.41 1.77 2.59
N GLY A 114 9.44 3.04 3.00
CA GLY A 114 10.44 4.02 2.59
C GLY A 114 11.37 4.49 3.71
N GLN A 115 10.86 4.62 4.94
CA GLN A 115 11.64 5.09 6.09
C GLN A 115 11.64 4.06 7.21
N VAL A 116 12.81 3.87 7.82
CA VAL A 116 13.01 3.10 9.05
C VAL A 116 13.51 4.06 10.12
N THR A 117 12.75 4.21 11.20
CA THR A 117 13.12 5.05 12.34
C THR A 117 13.36 4.16 13.54
N ILE A 118 14.55 4.22 14.15
CA ILE A 118 14.84 3.48 15.38
C ILE A 118 14.22 4.24 16.56
N THR A 119 13.43 3.53 17.36
CA THR A 119 12.82 4.04 18.60
C THR A 119 13.32 3.22 19.80
N LYS A 120 13.33 3.84 20.99
CA LYS A 120 13.79 3.23 22.24
C LYS A 120 12.64 3.08 23.21
#